data_AF-A0A7C1I6E3-F1
#
_entry.id   AF-A0A7C1I6E3-F1
#
_cell.length_a   1.000
_cell.length_b   1.000
_cell.length_c   1.000
_cell.angle_alpha   90.00
_cell.angle_beta   90.00
_cell.angle_gamma   90.00
#
_symmetry.space_group_name_H-M   'P 1'
#
loop_
_entity.id
_entity.type
_entity.pdbx_description
1 polymer ?
#
loop_
_entity_poly.entity_id
_entity_poly.type
_entity_poly.pdbx_seq_one_letter_code
_entity_poly.pdbx_strand_id
1 'polypeptide(L)'
;MTSDANNPEKRDNPEKADVEETDAPVPPPKEPEPQPEPDGIIEPVEEPRREADADDWTGKKADAGHAARREAAPEEEPDFEWVRQAITMDKIVGKEDPPQPKKKGKSKVILAVVLVFVAILAGGLLTLGVTVTEPREGMAYPYTTTYVVLFPDGERVTVGNTPMMALTYENEMIIDVNGRRDKIVVGEEKLVSERRAIISVFGKQVLATNFQIFMKYLGMEGTKAKFYLTVKRSNDIPQFLINRLLPSEIEARPA
;
A
#
# COMPACT_ATOMS: atom_id res chain seq x y z
N MET A 1 -52.26 -53.73 68.99
CA MET A 1 -51.71 -54.49 70.14
C MET A 1 -50.20 -54.52 69.98
N THR A 2 -49.49 -54.07 71.03
CA THR A 2 -48.06 -54.27 71.39
C THR A 2 -46.99 -53.85 70.36
N SER A 3 -46.24 -52.76 70.57
CA SER A 3 -45.16 -52.54 71.56
C SER A 3 -43.90 -53.40 71.34
N ASP A 4 -42.87 -52.69 70.89
CA ASP A 4 -41.48 -52.66 71.37
C ASP A 4 -40.44 -53.73 70.99
N ALA A 5 -39.24 -53.15 70.75
CA ALA A 5 -37.87 -53.66 70.89
C ALA A 5 -37.26 -54.49 69.76
N ASN A 6 -36.42 -53.86 68.94
CA ASN A 6 -34.96 -54.06 69.05
C ASN A 6 -34.12 -52.98 68.33
N ASN A 7 -33.21 -52.36 69.09
CA ASN A 7 -32.06 -51.51 68.75
C ASN A 7 -30.79 -52.39 69.06
N PRO A 8 -29.50 -52.07 68.77
CA PRO A 8 -28.86 -50.93 68.09
C PRO A 8 -27.79 -51.32 67.02
N GLU A 9 -27.21 -50.32 66.34
CA GLU A 9 -25.80 -49.88 66.50
C GLU A 9 -25.21 -49.26 65.21
N LYS A 10 -24.61 -48.07 65.39
CA LYS A 10 -23.52 -47.44 64.62
C LYS A 10 -23.70 -47.19 63.12
N ARG A 11 -23.61 -45.91 62.75
CA ARG A 11 -22.35 -45.37 62.19
C ARG A 11 -22.34 -43.85 62.24
N ASP A 12 -21.14 -43.37 62.52
CA ASP A 12 -20.80 -42.02 62.92
C ASP A 12 -20.84 -41.01 61.77
N ASN A 13 -21.24 -39.79 62.11
CA ASN A 13 -21.06 -38.58 61.33
C ASN A 13 -19.91 -37.77 61.96
N PRO A 14 -18.97 -37.28 61.17
CA PRO A 14 -18.56 -35.88 61.30
C PRO A 14 -18.25 -35.29 59.91
N GLU A 15 -18.19 -34.01 59.64
CA GLU A 15 -18.48 -32.75 60.33
C GLU A 15 -18.21 -31.71 59.23
N LYS A 16 -19.13 -30.76 59.07
CA LYS A 16 -18.95 -29.64 58.15
C LYS A 16 -17.92 -28.70 58.79
N ALA A 17 -16.81 -28.44 58.12
CA ALA A 17 -15.93 -27.35 58.45
C ALA A 17 -16.23 -26.18 57.51
N ASP A 18 -16.70 -25.09 58.12
CA ASP A 18 -16.82 -23.76 57.55
C ASP A 18 -15.43 -23.23 57.17
N VAL A 19 -15.27 -22.70 55.96
CA VAL A 19 -14.08 -21.92 55.58
C VAL A 19 -14.49 -20.46 55.61
N GLU A 20 -14.03 -19.80 56.66
CA GLU A 20 -14.09 -18.37 56.90
C GLU A 20 -13.18 -17.67 55.87
N GLU A 21 -13.79 -17.03 54.86
CA GLU A 21 -13.08 -16.22 53.86
C GLU A 21 -12.68 -14.88 54.52
N THR A 22 -11.51 -14.86 55.14
CA THR A 22 -10.88 -13.64 55.65
C THR A 22 -10.52 -12.70 54.50
N ASP A 23 -11.27 -11.61 54.41
CA ASP A 23 -11.08 -10.45 53.55
C ASP A 23 -9.79 -9.70 53.96
N ALA A 24 -8.64 -10.17 53.45
CA ALA A 24 -7.37 -9.51 53.64
C ALA A 24 -7.20 -8.41 52.56
N PRO A 25 -6.82 -7.18 52.93
CA PRO A 25 -6.64 -6.10 51.97
C PRO A 25 -5.53 -6.42 50.97
N VAL A 26 -5.87 -6.34 49.68
CA VAL A 26 -4.93 -6.45 48.56
C VAL A 26 -3.83 -5.40 48.75
N PRO A 27 -2.55 -5.78 48.77
CA PRO A 27 -1.46 -4.80 48.86
C PRO A 27 -1.49 -3.89 47.63
N PRO A 28 -1.23 -2.59 47.78
CA PRO A 28 -1.19 -1.68 46.65
C PRO A 28 -0.11 -2.13 45.64
N PRO A 29 -0.33 -1.91 44.33
CA PRO A 29 0.64 -2.23 43.31
C PRO A 29 1.97 -1.55 43.63
N LYS A 30 3.07 -2.31 43.59
CA LYS A 30 4.42 -1.75 43.76
C LYS A 30 4.63 -0.66 42.73
N GLU A 31 4.92 0.53 43.22
CA GLU A 31 5.32 1.69 42.43
C GLU A 31 6.56 1.29 41.61
N PRO A 32 6.57 1.51 40.28
CA PRO A 32 7.72 1.18 39.45
C PRO A 32 8.93 1.96 39.94
N GLU A 33 10.03 1.26 40.22
CA GLU A 33 11.28 1.88 40.61
C GLU A 33 11.68 2.94 39.57
N PRO A 34 12.08 4.16 39.99
CA PRO A 34 12.56 5.17 39.08
C PRO A 34 13.80 4.61 38.36
N GLN A 35 13.73 4.57 37.03
CA GLN A 35 14.89 4.22 36.22
C GLN A 35 16.00 5.25 36.51
N PRO A 36 17.26 4.82 36.68
CA PRO A 36 18.36 5.75 36.86
C PRO A 36 18.39 6.70 35.68
N GLU A 37 18.34 8.00 35.96
CA GLU A 37 18.58 9.04 34.98
C GLU A 37 19.94 8.77 34.33
N PRO A 38 20.06 8.79 32.98
CA PRO A 38 21.37 8.71 32.36
C PRO A 38 22.15 9.96 32.79
N ASP A 39 23.18 9.73 33.60
CA ASP A 39 24.14 10.74 34.00
C ASP A 39 24.58 11.54 32.77
N GLY A 40 24.33 12.83 32.83
CA GLY A 40 24.71 13.77 31.80
C GLY A 40 26.22 13.73 31.58
N ILE A 41 26.60 13.32 30.38
CA ILE A 41 27.79 13.84 29.70
C ILE A 41 27.30 14.41 28.39
N ILE A 42 26.91 15.68 28.46
CA ILE A 42 26.79 16.55 27.29
C ILE A 42 28.23 16.79 26.83
N GLU A 43 28.71 16.02 25.86
CA GLU A 43 29.85 16.49 25.07
C GLU A 43 29.34 17.60 24.15
N PRO A 44 29.87 18.84 24.24
CA PRO A 44 29.56 19.86 23.25
C PRO A 44 30.20 19.41 21.93
N VAL A 45 29.36 18.95 21.00
CA VAL A 45 29.77 18.83 19.60
C VAL A 45 30.03 20.25 19.09
N GLU A 46 31.30 20.62 19.02
CA GLU A 46 31.78 21.77 18.24
C GLU A 46 31.37 21.55 16.78
N GLU A 47 30.28 22.19 16.35
CA GLU A 47 30.01 22.37 14.93
C GLU A 47 31.04 23.36 14.35
N PRO A 48 31.82 22.97 13.32
CA PRO A 48 32.69 23.90 12.63
C PRO A 48 31.84 24.94 11.90
N ARG A 49 32.07 26.21 12.26
CA ARG A 49 31.68 27.39 11.48
C ARG A 49 32.06 27.18 10.02
N ARG A 50 31.07 26.89 9.17
CA ARG A 50 31.17 27.18 7.75
C ARG A 50 30.92 28.67 7.57
N GLU A 51 32.03 29.39 7.43
CA GLU A 51 32.06 30.67 6.71
C GLU A 51 31.50 30.40 5.31
N ALA A 52 30.31 30.93 5.05
CA ALA A 52 29.77 31.01 3.71
C ALA A 52 30.22 32.36 3.14
N ASP A 53 31.21 32.27 2.26
CA ASP A 53 31.67 33.36 1.42
C ASP A 53 30.49 33.94 0.64
N ALA A 54 30.22 35.21 0.90
CA ALA A 54 29.28 36.03 0.16
C ALA A 54 30.05 36.72 -0.96
N ASP A 55 30.25 36.03 -2.08
CA ASP A 55 30.76 36.64 -3.30
C ASP A 55 29.68 36.64 -4.40
N ASP A 56 29.18 37.86 -4.63
CA ASP A 56 29.05 38.47 -5.93
C ASP A 56 28.46 37.62 -7.07
N TRP A 57 27.16 37.79 -7.29
CA TRP A 57 26.69 37.91 -8.66
C TRP A 57 25.51 38.88 -8.75
N THR A 58 25.83 40.11 -9.13
CA THR A 58 24.88 41.12 -9.54
C THR A 58 24.16 40.71 -10.84
N GLY A 59 22.88 40.36 -10.73
CA GLY A 59 21.98 40.11 -11.85
C GLY A 59 21.73 41.39 -12.65
N LYS A 60 22.58 41.62 -13.65
CA LYS A 60 22.48 42.69 -14.64
C LYS A 60 21.35 42.37 -15.61
N LYS A 61 20.40 43.31 -15.70
CA LYS A 61 19.29 43.38 -16.66
C LYS A 61 19.71 43.01 -18.08
N ALA A 62 18.95 42.11 -18.70
CA ALA A 62 18.94 41.93 -20.14
C ALA A 62 17.59 42.42 -20.68
N ASP A 63 17.60 43.62 -21.26
CA ASP A 63 16.58 44.08 -22.18
C ASP A 63 17.26 44.64 -23.42
N ALA A 64 16.60 44.40 -24.54
CA ALA A 64 16.79 44.99 -25.86
C ALA A 64 17.99 44.52 -26.71
N GLY A 65 17.68 43.57 -27.61
CA GLY A 65 17.58 43.90 -29.04
C GLY A 65 18.89 43.97 -29.85
N HIS A 66 19.01 43.06 -30.82
CA HIS A 66 19.46 43.25 -32.22
C HIS A 66 19.65 41.83 -32.78
N ALA A 67 18.75 41.35 -33.63
CA ALA A 67 18.72 41.60 -35.07
C ALA A 67 19.96 41.05 -35.81
N ALA A 68 19.65 40.14 -36.74
CA ALA A 68 20.44 39.72 -37.89
C ALA A 68 21.65 38.79 -37.64
N ARG A 69 21.47 37.52 -38.05
CA ARG A 69 22.22 36.87 -39.16
C ARG A 69 22.16 35.35 -38.99
N ARG A 70 21.01 34.74 -39.34
CA ARG A 70 20.94 33.30 -39.60
C ARG A 70 21.23 33.09 -41.08
N GLU A 71 22.46 32.72 -41.37
CA GLU A 71 22.83 32.06 -42.62
C GLU A 71 22.15 30.68 -42.66
N ALA A 72 21.66 30.36 -43.85
CA ALA A 72 20.82 29.23 -44.17
C ALA A 72 21.52 27.88 -43.95
N ALA A 73 20.81 26.95 -43.31
CA ALA A 73 21.04 25.51 -43.45
C ALA A 73 19.78 24.92 -44.11
N PRO A 74 19.92 24.00 -45.08
CA PRO A 74 18.85 23.59 -45.97
C PRO A 74 17.78 22.80 -45.25
N GLU A 75 16.52 23.20 -45.45
CA GLU A 75 15.35 22.37 -45.14
C GLU A 75 15.35 21.18 -46.10
N GLU A 76 15.70 19.99 -45.59
CA GLU A 76 15.38 18.74 -46.27
C GLU A 76 13.86 18.54 -46.16
N GLU A 77 13.13 18.93 -47.21
CA GLU A 77 11.76 18.46 -47.41
C GLU A 77 11.80 16.94 -47.59
N PRO A 78 11.14 16.14 -46.74
CA PRO A 78 11.01 14.72 -47.00
C PRO A 78 10.19 14.52 -48.28
N ASP A 79 10.83 13.93 -49.28
CA ASP A 79 10.25 13.41 -50.50
C ASP A 79 9.05 12.50 -50.18
N PHE A 80 7.85 13.00 -50.49
CA PHE A 80 6.58 12.28 -50.41
C PHE A 80 6.07 11.87 -51.81
N GLU A 81 6.93 11.52 -52.76
CA GLU A 81 6.49 10.99 -54.06
C GLU A 81 5.71 9.67 -53.91
N TRP A 82 6.06 8.86 -52.91
CA TRP A 82 5.34 7.62 -52.60
C TRP A 82 3.89 7.85 -52.13
N VAL A 83 3.58 9.03 -51.58
CA VAL A 83 2.21 9.40 -51.16
C VAL A 83 1.35 9.78 -52.38
N ARG A 84 1.95 10.33 -53.43
CA ARG A 84 1.22 10.68 -54.67
C ARG A 84 0.95 9.48 -55.56
N GLN A 85 1.79 8.44 -55.53
CA GLN A 85 1.54 7.19 -56.27
C GLN A 85 0.43 6.31 -55.66
N ALA A 86 0.17 6.41 -54.35
CA ALA A 86 -0.89 5.64 -53.70
C ALA A 86 -2.31 6.15 -54.02
N ILE A 87 -2.47 7.41 -54.47
CA ILE A 87 -3.78 8.04 -54.69
C ILE A 87 -4.27 7.89 -56.14
N THR A 88 -3.40 7.52 -57.09
CA THR A 88 -3.74 7.40 -58.52
C THR A 88 -4.07 5.98 -58.99
N MET A 89 -3.94 4.95 -58.16
CA MET A 89 -4.26 3.57 -58.56
C MET A 89 -5.68 3.09 -58.26
N ASP A 90 -6.55 3.89 -57.64
CA ASP A 90 -7.90 3.46 -57.26
C ASP A 90 -9.00 3.76 -58.29
N LYS A 91 -8.66 4.03 -59.57
CA LYS A 91 -9.69 4.52 -60.52
C LYS A 91 -9.75 3.98 -61.94
N ILE A 92 -9.05 2.90 -62.28
CA ILE A 92 -9.22 2.30 -63.61
C ILE A 92 -9.29 0.78 -63.52
N VAL A 93 -10.31 0.23 -64.17
CA VAL A 93 -10.59 -1.18 -64.47
C VAL A 93 -11.56 -1.86 -63.50
N GLY A 94 -12.84 -1.81 -63.86
CA GLY A 94 -13.81 -2.80 -63.41
C GLY A 94 -13.62 -4.15 -64.10
N LYS A 95 -14.37 -5.12 -63.55
CA LYS A 95 -14.63 -6.51 -63.97
C LYS A 95 -13.73 -7.61 -63.40
N GLU A 96 -14.44 -8.44 -62.63
CA GLU A 96 -14.25 -9.85 -62.28
C GLU A 96 -13.71 -10.11 -60.87
N ASP A 97 -14.66 -10.37 -59.97
CA ASP A 97 -14.40 -11.06 -58.70
C ASP A 97 -13.75 -12.42 -58.99
N PRO A 98 -12.48 -12.67 -58.62
CA PRO A 98 -12.00 -14.04 -58.57
C PRO A 98 -12.72 -14.74 -57.42
N PRO A 99 -13.20 -15.99 -57.59
CA PRO A 99 -13.91 -16.69 -56.55
C PRO A 99 -12.98 -16.83 -55.34
N GLN A 100 -13.30 -16.11 -54.26
CA GLN A 100 -12.57 -16.27 -53.01
C GLN A 100 -12.63 -17.75 -52.62
N PRO A 101 -11.50 -18.48 -52.53
CA PRO A 101 -11.53 -19.76 -51.87
C PRO A 101 -11.81 -19.45 -50.40
N LYS A 102 -13.06 -19.70 -49.97
CA LYS A 102 -13.45 -19.69 -48.57
C LYS A 102 -12.49 -20.61 -47.81
N LYS A 103 -11.44 -20.06 -47.21
CA LYS A 103 -10.56 -20.76 -46.25
C LYS A 103 -11.34 -20.97 -44.94
N LYS A 104 -12.37 -21.82 -45.02
CA LYS A 104 -13.03 -22.46 -43.88
C LYS A 104 -12.01 -23.38 -43.22
N GLY A 105 -11.26 -22.87 -42.25
CA GLY A 105 -10.35 -23.70 -41.46
C GLY A 105 -9.51 -22.93 -40.45
N LYS A 106 -9.07 -21.71 -40.78
CA LYS A 106 -8.19 -20.94 -39.88
C LYS A 106 -8.92 -20.09 -38.84
N SER A 107 -10.13 -19.61 -39.14
CA SER A 107 -10.92 -18.79 -38.19
C SER A 107 -11.33 -19.56 -36.93
N LYS A 108 -11.70 -20.84 -37.04
CA LYS A 108 -12.02 -21.67 -35.87
C LYS A 108 -10.79 -21.96 -34.99
N VAL A 109 -9.62 -22.13 -35.62
CA VAL A 109 -8.36 -22.33 -34.89
C VAL A 109 -7.94 -21.04 -34.19
N ILE A 110 -8.02 -19.90 -34.86
CA ILE A 110 -7.75 -18.59 -34.24
C ILE A 110 -8.73 -18.34 -33.08
N LEU A 111 -10.03 -18.59 -33.28
CA LEU A 111 -11.03 -18.44 -32.23
C LEU A 111 -10.77 -19.38 -31.04
N ALA A 112 -10.38 -20.63 -31.30
CA ALA A 112 -10.02 -21.59 -30.25
C ALA A 112 -8.77 -21.15 -29.49
N VAL A 113 -7.74 -20.66 -30.18
CA VAL A 113 -6.51 -20.13 -29.55
C VAL A 113 -6.84 -18.90 -28.71
N VAL A 114 -7.65 -17.97 -29.22
CA VAL A 114 -8.10 -16.78 -28.47
C VAL A 114 -8.91 -17.20 -27.25
N LEU A 115 -9.82 -18.17 -27.38
CA LEU A 115 -10.64 -18.65 -26.27
C LEU A 115 -9.79 -19.34 -25.19
N VAL A 116 -8.80 -20.15 -25.58
CA VAL A 116 -7.83 -20.75 -24.65
C VAL A 116 -7.00 -19.67 -23.98
N PHE A 117 -6.55 -18.66 -24.73
CA PHE A 117 -5.78 -17.55 -24.17
C PHE A 117 -6.62 -16.76 -23.15
N VAL A 118 -7.87 -16.45 -23.47
CA VAL A 118 -8.82 -15.81 -22.54
C VAL A 118 -9.06 -16.69 -21.31
N ALA A 119 -9.20 -18.00 -21.47
CA ALA A 119 -9.35 -18.93 -20.35
C ALA A 119 -8.10 -18.98 -19.46
N ILE A 120 -6.90 -18.93 -20.05
CA ILE A 120 -5.62 -18.86 -19.30
C ILE A 120 -5.52 -17.53 -18.56
N LEU A 121 -5.85 -16.41 -19.20
CA LEU A 121 -5.86 -15.09 -18.57
C LEU A 121 -6.87 -15.04 -17.41
N ALA A 122 -8.09 -15.53 -17.63
CA ALA A 122 -9.11 -15.62 -16.60
C ALA A 122 -8.67 -16.54 -15.44
N GLY A 123 -8.12 -17.70 -15.75
CA GLY A 123 -7.56 -18.62 -14.75
C GLY A 123 -6.41 -18.00 -13.96
N GLY A 124 -5.54 -17.23 -14.63
CA GLY A 124 -4.43 -16.52 -13.98
C GLY A 124 -4.93 -15.43 -13.02
N LEU A 125 -5.96 -14.69 -13.41
CA LEU A 125 -6.60 -13.69 -12.56
C LEU A 125 -7.32 -14.31 -11.36
N LEU A 126 -7.95 -15.49 -11.54
CA LEU A 126 -8.65 -16.20 -10.46
C LEU A 126 -7.69 -16.88 -9.47
N THR A 127 -6.49 -17.26 -9.91
CA THR A 127 -5.48 -17.95 -9.08
C THR A 127 -4.40 -17.03 -8.53
N LEU A 128 -4.61 -15.71 -8.62
CA LEU A 128 -3.70 -14.72 -8.08
C LEU A 128 -3.65 -14.84 -6.55
N GLY A 129 -2.50 -15.24 -6.01
CA GLY A 129 -2.24 -15.31 -4.57
C GLY A 129 -1.22 -14.25 -4.18
N VAL A 130 -1.49 -13.51 -3.09
CA VAL A 130 -0.53 -12.59 -2.48
C VAL A 130 -0.20 -13.07 -1.08
N THR A 131 1.08 -13.32 -0.82
CA THR A 131 1.58 -13.62 0.52
C THR A 131 2.48 -12.48 0.99
N VAL A 132 2.31 -12.09 2.26
CA VAL A 132 3.09 -11.03 2.89
C VAL A 132 4.04 -11.66 3.88
N THR A 133 5.34 -11.45 3.70
CA THR A 133 6.42 -11.98 4.53
C THR A 133 7.28 -10.84 5.10
N GLU A 134 8.29 -11.21 5.86
CA GLU A 134 9.32 -10.28 6.33
C GLU A 134 10.06 -9.63 5.15
N PRO A 135 10.45 -8.34 5.30
CA PRO A 135 11.20 -7.63 4.29
C PRO A 135 12.58 -8.28 4.09
N ARG A 136 13.09 -8.17 2.86
CA ARG A 136 14.49 -8.52 2.57
C ARG A 136 15.39 -7.33 2.87
N GLU A 137 16.45 -7.54 3.65
CA GLU A 137 17.43 -6.49 3.98
C GLU A 137 18.21 -6.01 2.75
N GLY A 138 18.69 -4.76 2.81
CA GLY A 138 19.55 -4.17 1.78
C GLY A 138 18.86 -3.80 0.46
N MET A 139 17.52 -3.78 0.43
CA MET A 139 16.76 -3.43 -0.78
C MET A 139 16.62 -1.92 -0.95
N ALA A 140 16.81 -1.42 -2.17
CA ALA A 140 16.44 -0.06 -2.55
C ALA A 140 14.95 0.03 -2.89
N TYR A 141 14.35 1.21 -2.71
CA TYR A 141 12.93 1.48 -2.99
C TYR A 141 12.75 2.60 -4.02
N PRO A 142 13.15 2.38 -5.30
CA PRO A 142 13.15 3.44 -6.31
C PRO A 142 11.74 3.83 -6.79
N TYR A 143 10.74 2.97 -6.61
CA TYR A 143 9.38 3.22 -7.08
C TYR A 143 8.53 3.77 -5.94
N THR A 144 7.99 4.98 -6.09
CA THR A 144 7.14 5.62 -5.08
C THR A 144 5.79 5.98 -5.67
N THR A 145 4.72 5.75 -4.91
CA THR A 145 3.38 6.18 -5.27
C THR A 145 2.68 6.75 -4.06
N THR A 146 2.13 7.95 -4.19
CA THR A 146 1.41 8.63 -3.12
C THR A 146 -0.07 8.68 -3.46
N TYR A 147 -0.90 8.30 -2.50
CA TYR A 147 -2.35 8.34 -2.59
C TYR A 147 -2.89 9.33 -1.56
N VAL A 148 -3.92 10.08 -1.94
CA VAL A 148 -4.81 10.74 -0.97
C VAL A 148 -5.84 9.72 -0.55
N VAL A 149 -5.94 9.50 0.76
CA VAL A 149 -6.91 8.58 1.34
C VAL A 149 -7.74 9.30 2.39
N LEU A 150 -9.04 9.02 2.37
CA LEU A 150 -10.01 9.46 3.34
C LEU A 150 -10.49 8.25 4.13
N PHE A 151 -10.31 8.27 5.45
CA PHE A 151 -10.66 7.16 6.33
C PHE A 151 -11.69 7.63 7.36
N PRO A 152 -12.78 6.88 7.59
CA PRO A 152 -13.79 7.30 8.55
C PRO A 152 -13.20 7.27 9.97
N ASP A 153 -13.41 8.35 10.72
CA ASP A 153 -12.89 8.48 12.07
C ASP A 153 -13.71 7.65 13.06
N GLY A 154 -13.04 6.89 13.93
CA GLY A 154 -13.68 6.01 14.92
C GLY A 154 -14.35 4.76 14.36
N GLU A 155 -14.30 4.54 13.05
CA GLU A 155 -14.89 3.36 12.42
C GLU A 155 -13.81 2.34 12.02
N ARG A 156 -14.12 1.07 12.27
CA ARG A 156 -13.27 -0.03 11.81
C ARG A 156 -13.58 -0.33 10.35
N VAL A 157 -12.58 -0.17 9.49
CA VAL A 157 -12.65 -0.54 8.08
C VAL A 157 -11.71 -1.71 7.82
N THR A 158 -12.18 -2.71 7.07
CA THR A 158 -11.34 -3.85 6.67
C THR A 158 -10.74 -3.59 5.30
N VAL A 159 -9.42 -3.68 5.19
CA VAL A 159 -8.69 -3.45 3.94
C VAL A 159 -7.97 -4.73 3.57
N GLY A 160 -8.45 -5.38 2.50
CA GLY A 160 -8.09 -6.77 2.21
C GLY A 160 -8.57 -7.68 3.34
N ASN A 161 -7.65 -8.27 4.11
CA ASN A 161 -7.93 -9.07 5.30
C ASN A 161 -7.44 -8.41 6.61
N THR A 162 -7.07 -7.13 6.54
CA THR A 162 -6.48 -6.40 7.66
C THR A 162 -7.50 -5.43 8.24
N PRO A 163 -7.96 -5.61 9.49
CA PRO A 163 -8.80 -4.62 10.15
C PRO A 163 -7.95 -3.39 10.49
N MET A 164 -8.46 -2.21 10.13
CA MET A 164 -7.83 -0.93 10.42
C MET A 164 -8.85 0.03 11.04
N MET A 165 -8.37 0.90 11.92
CA MET A 165 -9.19 1.94 12.55
C MET A 165 -8.34 3.18 12.73
N ALA A 166 -8.86 4.33 12.32
CA ALA A 166 -8.27 5.62 12.63
C ALA A 166 -9.07 6.27 13.75
N LEU A 167 -8.37 6.84 14.73
CA LEU A 167 -8.94 7.66 15.79
C LEU A 167 -8.22 8.99 15.78
N THR A 168 -8.93 10.07 15.50
CA THR A 168 -8.39 11.41 15.52
C THR A 168 -8.74 12.14 16.80
N TYR A 169 -7.79 12.91 17.33
CA TYR A 169 -8.01 13.80 18.45
C TYR A 169 -7.15 15.05 18.23
N GLU A 170 -7.81 16.21 18.06
CA GLU A 170 -7.16 17.49 17.76
C GLU A 170 -6.17 17.38 16.57
N ASN A 171 -4.86 17.48 16.84
CA ASN A 171 -3.79 17.43 15.86
C ASN A 171 -3.08 16.08 15.80
N GLU A 172 -3.70 15.03 16.35
CA GLU A 172 -3.11 13.71 16.44
C GLU A 172 -4.06 12.67 15.85
N MET A 173 -3.48 11.65 15.24
CA MET A 173 -4.18 10.48 14.75
C MET A 173 -3.51 9.24 15.32
N ILE A 174 -4.30 8.37 15.92
CA ILE A 174 -3.90 7.01 16.28
C ILE A 174 -4.47 6.11 15.20
N ILE A 175 -3.60 5.43 14.47
CA ILE A 175 -3.99 4.37 13.55
C ILE A 175 -3.73 3.02 14.19
N ASP A 176 -4.77 2.19 14.25
CA ASP A 176 -4.68 0.78 14.62
C ASP A 176 -4.67 -0.05 13.33
N VAL A 177 -3.56 -0.75 13.07
CA VAL A 177 -3.42 -1.70 11.96
C VAL A 177 -3.19 -3.09 12.55
N ASN A 178 -4.21 -3.94 12.49
CA ASN A 178 -4.16 -5.30 13.01
C ASN A 178 -3.71 -5.39 14.50
N GLY A 179 -4.17 -4.46 15.34
CA GLY A 179 -3.84 -4.39 16.76
C GLY A 179 -2.56 -3.62 17.07
N ARG A 180 -1.80 -3.17 16.06
CA ARG A 180 -0.65 -2.28 16.25
C ARG A 180 -1.11 -0.83 16.16
N ARG A 181 -0.92 -0.08 17.25
CA ARG A 181 -1.30 1.33 17.32
C ARG A 181 -0.09 2.21 17.10
N ASP A 182 -0.19 3.06 16.09
CA ASP A 182 0.81 4.07 15.79
C ASP A 182 0.18 5.46 15.90
N LYS A 183 0.78 6.32 16.70
CA LYS A 183 0.44 7.74 16.80
C LYS A 183 1.20 8.51 15.72
N ILE A 184 0.49 9.42 15.05
CA ILE A 184 0.97 10.29 13.98
C ILE A 184 0.43 11.70 14.24
N VAL A 185 1.30 12.70 14.28
CA VAL A 185 0.90 14.11 14.43
C VAL A 185 0.60 14.72 13.05
N VAL A 186 -0.28 15.72 12.98
CA VAL A 186 -0.56 16.45 11.73
C VAL A 186 0.74 16.98 11.11
N GLY A 187 0.93 16.70 9.83
CA GLY A 187 2.12 17.11 9.08
C GLY A 187 3.32 16.17 9.20
N GLU A 188 3.33 15.28 10.19
CA GLU A 188 4.36 14.25 10.39
C GLU A 188 4.18 13.13 9.36
N GLU A 189 5.26 12.74 8.69
CA GLU A 189 5.30 11.52 7.87
C GLU A 189 5.98 10.41 8.67
N LYS A 190 5.29 9.28 8.83
CA LYS A 190 5.77 8.15 9.63
C LYS A 190 5.71 6.84 8.86
N LEU A 191 6.78 6.04 8.96
CA LEU A 191 6.80 4.67 8.48
C LEU A 191 5.94 3.81 9.42
N VAL A 192 4.84 3.26 8.90
CA VAL A 192 3.90 2.41 9.64
C VAL A 192 4.13 0.92 9.36
N SER A 193 4.69 0.58 8.20
CA SER A 193 4.96 -0.82 7.86
C SER A 193 6.05 -0.99 6.82
N GLU A 194 6.88 -2.01 7.00
CA GLU A 194 7.80 -2.50 6.00
C GLU A 194 7.65 -4.01 5.87
N ARG A 195 7.41 -4.50 4.64
CA ARG A 195 7.06 -5.90 4.37
C ARG A 195 7.51 -6.31 2.98
N ARG A 196 7.47 -7.61 2.71
CA ARG A 196 7.67 -8.18 1.38
C ARG A 196 6.39 -8.83 0.89
N ALA A 197 5.93 -8.44 -0.29
CA ALA A 197 4.84 -9.10 -1.01
C ALA A 197 5.42 -10.10 -2.02
N ILE A 198 4.88 -11.31 -2.02
CA ILE A 198 5.14 -12.34 -3.02
C ILE A 198 3.82 -12.59 -3.74
N ILE A 199 3.81 -12.33 -5.05
CA ILE A 199 2.67 -12.50 -5.94
C ILE A 199 2.88 -13.80 -6.70
N SER A 200 1.85 -14.65 -6.68
CA SER A 200 1.83 -15.96 -7.32
C SER A 200 0.62 -16.12 -8.23
N VAL A 201 0.78 -16.84 -9.32
CA VAL A 201 -0.27 -17.19 -10.28
C VAL A 201 -0.16 -18.69 -10.55
N PHE A 202 -1.28 -19.43 -10.49
CA PHE A 202 -1.27 -20.90 -10.53
C PHE A 202 -0.28 -21.55 -9.54
N GLY A 203 -0.10 -20.93 -8.36
CA GLY A 203 0.84 -21.41 -7.33
C GLY A 203 2.32 -21.24 -7.66
N LYS A 204 2.67 -20.57 -8.76
CA LYS A 204 4.04 -20.19 -9.11
C LYS A 204 4.27 -18.72 -8.79
N GLN A 205 5.36 -18.40 -8.12
CA GLN A 205 5.75 -17.02 -7.88
C GLN A 205 6.06 -16.32 -9.20
N VAL A 206 5.37 -15.21 -9.46
CA VAL A 206 5.56 -14.38 -10.66
C VAL A 206 6.30 -13.08 -10.35
N LEU A 207 6.12 -12.53 -9.15
CA LEU A 207 6.75 -11.28 -8.73
C LEU A 207 6.98 -11.31 -7.21
N ALA A 208 8.08 -10.73 -6.75
CA ALA A 208 8.22 -10.37 -5.33
C ALA A 208 8.74 -8.95 -5.22
N THR A 209 8.24 -8.21 -4.24
CA THR A 209 8.61 -6.83 -4.02
C THR A 209 8.59 -6.52 -2.54
N ASN A 210 9.60 -5.82 -2.06
CA ASN A 210 9.49 -5.17 -0.77
C ASN A 210 8.66 -3.91 -0.93
N PHE A 211 7.96 -3.53 0.12
CA PHE A 211 7.24 -2.28 0.19
C PHE A 211 7.36 -1.65 1.59
N GLN A 212 7.44 -0.33 1.59
CA GLN A 212 7.38 0.52 2.78
C GLN A 212 6.13 1.39 2.67
N ILE A 213 5.36 1.46 3.75
CA ILE A 213 4.15 2.26 3.86
C ILE A 213 4.46 3.43 4.78
N PHE A 214 4.44 4.63 4.23
CA PHE A 214 4.49 5.88 4.97
C PHE A 214 3.11 6.51 5.00
N MET A 215 2.76 7.07 6.14
CA MET A 215 1.52 7.81 6.34
C MET A 215 1.83 9.21 6.83
N LYS A 216 1.18 10.20 6.22
CA LYS A 216 1.22 11.60 6.64
C LYS A 216 -0.18 12.11 6.90
N TYR A 217 -0.48 12.41 8.17
CA TYR A 217 -1.78 12.92 8.56
C TYR A 217 -1.92 14.39 8.14
N LEU A 218 -3.00 14.71 7.41
CA LEU A 218 -3.28 16.04 6.88
C LEU A 218 -4.37 16.79 7.67
N GLY A 219 -4.98 16.14 8.65
CA GLY A 219 -6.13 16.66 9.38
C GLY A 219 -7.44 16.03 8.93
N MET A 220 -8.54 16.64 9.38
CA MET A 220 -9.90 16.18 9.09
C MET A 220 -10.46 16.86 7.83
N GLU A 221 -11.14 16.08 7.00
CA GLU A 221 -11.98 16.57 5.90
C GLU A 221 -13.43 16.13 6.17
N GLY A 222 -14.21 17.01 6.79
CA GLY A 222 -15.53 16.66 7.30
C GLY A 222 -15.43 15.67 8.46
N THR A 223 -16.04 14.49 8.32
CA THR A 223 -15.99 13.39 9.31
C THR A 223 -14.92 12.33 9.01
N LYS A 224 -14.10 12.55 7.99
CA LYS A 224 -13.07 11.60 7.55
C LYS A 224 -11.68 12.17 7.84
N ALA A 225 -10.81 11.34 8.40
CA ALA A 225 -9.38 11.63 8.52
C ALA A 225 -8.75 11.59 7.13
N LYS A 226 -8.05 12.66 6.75
CA LYS A 226 -7.34 12.78 5.48
C LYS A 226 -5.85 12.51 5.69
N PHE A 227 -5.27 11.65 4.86
CA PHE A 227 -3.83 11.41 4.87
C PHE A 227 -3.26 11.20 3.48
N TYR A 228 -1.96 11.49 3.35
CA TYR A 228 -1.17 10.92 2.27
C TYR A 228 -0.67 9.54 2.68
N LEU A 229 -0.94 8.56 1.83
CA LEU A 229 -0.40 7.21 1.92
C LEU A 229 0.69 7.08 0.84
N THR A 230 1.94 7.09 1.26
CA THR A 230 3.08 6.92 0.35
C THR A 230 3.59 5.49 0.42
N VAL A 231 3.47 4.76 -0.69
CA VAL A 231 3.95 3.39 -0.84
C VAL A 231 5.23 3.39 -1.66
N LYS A 232 6.36 3.10 -1.02
CA LYS A 232 7.66 2.91 -1.68
C LYS A 232 7.89 1.43 -1.94
N ARG A 233 8.40 1.06 -3.11
CA ARG A 233 8.48 -0.33 -3.60
C ARG A 233 9.85 -0.60 -4.22
N SER A 234 10.33 -1.82 -4.03
CA SER A 234 11.61 -2.26 -4.61
C SER A 234 11.50 -2.60 -6.10
N ASN A 235 10.37 -3.15 -6.52
CA ASN A 235 10.10 -3.49 -7.91
C ASN A 235 8.85 -2.77 -8.40
N ASP A 236 8.82 -2.47 -9.69
CA ASP A 236 7.62 -1.93 -10.30
C ASP A 236 6.51 -2.99 -10.28
N ILE A 237 5.32 -2.60 -9.83
CA ILE A 237 4.16 -3.47 -9.79
C ILE A 237 3.20 -2.96 -10.86
N PRO A 238 2.83 -3.78 -11.84
CA PRO A 238 1.84 -3.43 -12.84
C PRO A 238 0.55 -2.87 -12.21
N GLN A 239 0.04 -1.76 -12.74
CA GLN A 239 -1.12 -1.04 -12.19
C GLN A 239 -2.36 -1.93 -12.00
N PHE A 240 -2.56 -2.91 -12.87
CA PHE A 240 -3.70 -3.83 -12.78
C PHE A 240 -3.69 -4.67 -11.49
N LEU A 241 -2.51 -4.97 -10.93
CA LEU A 241 -2.37 -5.68 -9.65
C LEU A 241 -2.69 -4.76 -8.47
N ILE A 242 -2.31 -3.48 -8.56
CA ILE A 242 -2.60 -2.48 -7.54
C ILE A 242 -4.11 -2.29 -7.38
N ASN A 243 -4.82 -2.11 -8.50
CA ASN A 243 -6.28 -1.93 -8.51
C ASN A 243 -7.04 -3.13 -7.95
N ARG A 244 -6.45 -4.33 -7.96
CA ARG A 244 -7.06 -5.54 -7.39
C ARG A 244 -6.80 -5.67 -5.89
N LEU A 245 -5.71 -5.09 -5.39
CA LEU A 245 -5.30 -5.16 -3.98
C LEU A 245 -5.87 -4.01 -3.14
N LEU A 246 -6.19 -2.88 -3.77
CA LEU A 246 -6.90 -1.80 -3.10
C LEU A 246 -8.40 -2.13 -3.05
N PRO A 247 -9.01 -2.23 -1.85
CA PRO A 247 -10.45 -2.43 -1.72
C PRO A 247 -11.22 -1.22 -2.25
N SER A 248 -12.40 -1.48 -2.79
CA SER A 248 -13.33 -0.47 -3.31
C SER A 248 -13.80 0.53 -2.26
N GLU A 249 -13.72 0.17 -0.98
CA GLU A 249 -14.21 0.98 0.13
C GLU A 249 -13.25 2.12 0.52
N ILE A 250 -12.00 2.09 0.05
CA ILE A 250 -11.04 3.18 0.24
C ILE A 250 -11.05 4.09 -0.98
N GLU A 251 -11.43 5.35 -0.79
CA GLU A 251 -11.20 6.40 -1.79
C GLU A 251 -9.71 6.75 -1.84
N ALA A 252 -8.91 5.89 -2.46
CA ALA A 252 -7.51 6.15 -2.76
C ALA A 252 -7.41 6.80 -4.14
N ARG A 253 -7.11 8.10 -4.18
CA ARG A 253 -6.86 8.82 -5.44
C ARG A 253 -5.35 9.06 -5.58
N PRO A 254 -4.76 8.85 -6.77
CA PRO A 254 -3.40 9.29 -7.02
C PRO A 254 -3.27 10.78 -6.65
N ALA A 255 -2.27 11.12 -5.85
CA ALA A 255 -1.98 12.49 -5.45
C ALA A 255 -1.26 13.25 -6.57
#